data_AF-A0A536KWV2-F1
#
_entry.id   AF-A0A536KWV2-F1
#
_cell.length_a   1.000
_cell.length_b   1.000
_cell.length_c   1.000
_cell.angle_alpha   90.00
_cell.angle_beta   90.00
_cell.angle_gamma   90.00
#
_symmetry.space_group_name_H-M   'P 1'
#
loop_
_entity.id
_entity.type
_entity.pdbx_description
1 polymer ?
#
loop_
_entity_poly.entity_id
_entity_poly.type
_entity_poly.pdbx_seq_one_letter_code
_entity_poly.pdbx_strand_id
1 'polypeptide(L)'
;MLLRAGNGSVSAFNVAGNGTLSSIGASPYADGQTAPCWVEISHDGAYLFAVNTGSTTISGYRISADGSLTNVSTTGFRSGTGIRPFDARLDPTGADLYVVDAALNAVSAFAVSGGALNEISGSAFSLPVGATPFGLVAI
;
A
#
# COMPACT_ATOMS: atom_id res chain seq x y z
N MET A 1 3.47 -13.38 24.76
CA MET A 1 3.33 -12.11 24.01
C MET A 1 2.24 -12.32 22.97
N LEU A 2 1.02 -11.90 23.26
CA LEU A 2 -0.10 -11.98 22.31
C LEU A 2 0.00 -10.76 21.40
N LEU A 3 0.39 -10.96 20.15
CA LEU A 3 0.27 -9.93 19.11
C LEU A 3 -1.22 -9.59 19.01
N ARG A 4 -1.61 -8.39 19.46
CA ARG A 4 -2.96 -7.87 19.14
C ARG A 4 -3.01 -7.74 17.62
N ALA A 5 -3.88 -8.50 16.98
CA ALA A 5 -4.26 -8.21 15.59
C ALA A 5 -4.75 -6.76 15.54
N GLY A 6 -4.23 -5.98 14.60
CA GLY A 6 -4.71 -4.63 14.35
C GLY A 6 -6.09 -4.64 13.69
N ASN A 7 -6.81 -3.51 13.77
CA ASN A 7 -8.12 -3.35 13.15
C ASN A 7 -8.04 -2.74 11.73
N GLY A 8 -6.89 -2.89 11.05
CA GLY A 8 -6.67 -2.44 9.68
C GLY A 8 -7.60 -3.14 8.70
N SER A 9 -8.11 -2.36 7.74
CA SER A 9 -8.98 -2.88 6.68
C SER A 9 -9.03 -1.93 5.48
N VAL A 10 -9.41 -2.48 4.33
CA VAL A 10 -9.73 -1.71 3.11
C VAL A 10 -11.21 -1.87 2.80
N SER A 11 -11.93 -0.77 2.62
CA SER A 11 -13.33 -0.78 2.18
C SER A 11 -13.41 -0.64 0.66
N ALA A 12 -14.18 -1.50 0.01
CA ALA A 12 -14.47 -1.41 -1.43
C ALA A 12 -15.95 -1.09 -1.67
N PHE A 13 -16.21 -0.21 -2.64
CA PHE A 13 -17.55 0.27 -2.99
C PHE A 13 -17.74 0.26 -4.51
N ASN A 14 -18.93 -0.12 -4.96
CA ASN A 14 -19.40 0.18 -6.30
C ASN A 14 -19.95 1.61 -6.33
N VAL A 15 -19.67 2.33 -7.40
CA VAL A 15 -20.14 3.70 -7.61
C VAL A 15 -21.17 3.70 -8.73
N ALA A 16 -22.43 3.96 -8.39
CA ALA A 16 -23.49 4.11 -9.39
C ALA A 16 -23.27 5.39 -10.22
N GLY A 17 -23.88 5.49 -11.40
CA GLY A 17 -23.76 6.66 -12.27
C GLY A 17 -24.26 7.98 -11.67
N ASN A 18 -25.02 7.91 -10.57
CA ASN A 18 -25.47 9.06 -9.78
C ASN A 18 -24.56 9.36 -8.57
N GLY A 19 -23.41 8.67 -8.42
CA GLY A 19 -22.46 8.82 -7.31
C GLY A 19 -22.84 8.07 -6.03
N THR A 20 -23.94 7.33 -6.00
CA THR A 20 -24.30 6.52 -4.82
C THR A 20 -23.32 5.37 -4.64
N LEU A 21 -22.84 5.18 -3.41
CA LEU A 21 -21.92 4.12 -3.04
C LEU A 21 -22.67 2.91 -2.45
N SER A 22 -22.31 1.71 -2.88
CA SER A 22 -22.76 0.46 -2.26
C SER A 22 -21.56 -0.44 -1.98
N SER A 23 -21.48 -1.00 -0.78
CA SER A 23 -20.39 -1.91 -0.41
C SER A 23 -20.27 -3.08 -1.39
N ILE A 24 -19.04 -3.43 -1.76
CA ILE A 24 -18.75 -4.64 -2.53
C ILE A 24 -18.52 -5.81 -1.57
N GLY A 25 -19.19 -6.94 -1.82
CA GLY A 25 -18.99 -8.18 -1.08
C GLY A 25 -19.03 -8.03 0.44
N ALA A 26 -17.99 -8.53 1.11
CA ALA A 26 -17.84 -8.51 2.57
C ALA A 26 -17.11 -7.28 3.11
N SER A 27 -17.00 -6.20 2.31
CA SER A 27 -16.37 -4.94 2.71
C SER A 27 -16.86 -4.47 4.10
N PRO A 28 -15.97 -4.08 5.02
CA PRO A 28 -14.52 -3.90 4.83
C PRO A 28 -13.71 -5.20 4.89
N TYR A 29 -12.61 -5.24 4.12
CA TYR A 29 -11.69 -6.37 4.04
C TYR A 29 -10.52 -6.19 5.01
N ALA A 30 -10.59 -6.86 6.16
CA ALA A 30 -9.55 -6.78 7.19
C ALA A 30 -8.22 -7.43 6.73
N ASP A 31 -7.09 -6.82 7.11
CA ASP A 31 -5.74 -7.38 6.95
C ASP A 31 -5.01 -7.61 8.27
N GLY A 32 -5.64 -7.26 9.39
CA GLY A 32 -5.04 -7.40 10.73
C GLY A 32 -3.88 -6.45 10.99
N GLN A 33 -3.63 -5.47 10.10
CA GLN A 33 -2.57 -4.48 10.22
C GLN A 33 -3.07 -3.23 10.96
N THR A 34 -2.25 -2.17 11.07
CA THR A 34 -2.66 -0.95 11.80
C THR A 34 -2.36 0.32 11.02
N ALA A 35 -3.28 1.28 11.14
CA ALA A 35 -3.21 2.60 10.52
C ALA A 35 -2.86 2.57 9.01
N PRO A 36 -3.69 1.92 8.16
CA PRO A 36 -3.58 2.08 6.72
C PRO A 36 -3.73 3.56 6.35
N CYS A 37 -2.79 4.11 5.59
CA CYS A 37 -2.77 5.53 5.22
C CYS A 37 -2.81 5.80 3.71
N TRP A 38 -2.52 4.79 2.89
CA TRP A 38 -2.53 4.93 1.44
C TRP A 38 -2.97 3.64 0.76
N VAL A 39 -3.60 3.74 -0.41
CA VAL A 39 -3.92 2.61 -1.29
C VAL A 39 -3.53 2.92 -2.74
N GLU A 40 -3.04 1.90 -3.45
CA GLU A 40 -2.67 1.97 -4.87
C GLU A 40 -3.15 0.71 -5.58
N ILE A 41 -3.77 0.85 -6.75
CA ILE A 41 -4.23 -0.29 -7.57
C ILE A 41 -3.23 -0.52 -8.70
N SER A 42 -2.93 -1.79 -9.01
CA SER A 42 -2.08 -2.14 -10.15
C SER A 42 -2.68 -1.69 -11.47
N HIS A 43 -1.84 -1.35 -12.45
CA HIS A 43 -2.30 -0.82 -13.75
C HIS A 43 -3.20 -1.78 -14.53
N ASP A 44 -3.07 -3.08 -14.29
CA ASP A 44 -3.94 -4.12 -14.85
C ASP A 44 -5.25 -4.33 -14.06
N GLY A 45 -5.42 -3.63 -12.94
CA GLY A 45 -6.58 -3.73 -12.05
C GLY A 45 -6.67 -5.05 -11.26
N ALA A 46 -5.63 -5.88 -11.25
CA ALA A 46 -5.66 -7.21 -10.63
C ALA A 46 -5.32 -7.18 -9.13
N TYR A 47 -4.61 -6.15 -8.66
CA TYR A 47 -4.11 -6.06 -7.29
C TYR A 47 -4.29 -4.67 -6.68
N LEU A 48 -4.40 -4.62 -5.35
CA LEU A 48 -4.39 -3.41 -4.54
C LEU A 48 -3.33 -3.53 -3.44
N PHE A 49 -2.56 -2.47 -3.23
CA PHE A 49 -1.58 -2.36 -2.17
C PHE A 49 -2.07 -1.33 -1.15
N ALA A 50 -2.13 -1.70 0.13
CA ALA A 50 -2.45 -0.80 1.23
C ALA A 50 -1.23 -0.60 2.13
N VAL A 51 -0.79 0.64 2.28
CA VAL A 51 0.39 0.99 3.10
C VAL A 51 -0.05 1.20 4.55
N ASN A 52 0.43 0.33 5.44
CA ASN A 52 0.06 0.28 6.85
C ASN A 52 1.12 0.94 7.72
N THR A 53 0.87 2.19 8.05
CA THR A 53 1.79 3.06 8.79
C THR A 53 2.11 2.50 10.17
N GLY A 54 1.09 2.06 10.90
CA GLY A 54 1.23 1.64 12.29
C GLY A 54 1.99 0.33 12.45
N SER A 55 1.88 -0.57 11.48
CA SER A 55 2.54 -1.87 11.49
C SER A 55 3.82 -1.89 10.67
N THR A 56 4.13 -0.83 9.92
CA THR A 56 5.31 -0.76 9.04
C THR A 56 5.30 -1.88 8.00
N THR A 57 4.13 -2.08 7.38
CA THR A 57 3.89 -3.12 6.39
C THR A 57 3.10 -2.58 5.20
N ILE A 58 3.08 -3.34 4.10
CA ILE A 58 2.19 -3.15 2.96
C ILE A 58 1.36 -4.41 2.80
N SER A 59 0.04 -4.29 2.84
CA SER A 59 -0.88 -5.39 2.55
C SER A 59 -1.12 -5.46 1.04
N GLY A 60 -0.97 -6.64 0.45
CA GLY A 60 -1.35 -6.87 -0.94
C GLY A 60 -2.66 -7.65 -1.04
N TYR A 61 -3.58 -7.16 -1.85
CA TYR A 61 -4.88 -7.77 -2.13
C TYR A 61 -5.00 -8.14 -3.59
N ARG A 62 -5.57 -9.30 -3.89
CA ARG A 62 -6.10 -9.62 -5.22
C ARG A 62 -7.50 -9.05 -5.36
N ILE A 63 -7.78 -8.45 -6.51
CA ILE A 63 -9.09 -7.91 -6.88
C ILE A 63 -9.79 -8.94 -7.78
N SER A 64 -10.97 -9.37 -7.36
CA SER A 64 -11.84 -10.26 -8.15
C SER A 64 -12.60 -9.46 -9.21
N ALA A 65 -13.20 -10.15 -10.20
CA ALA A 65 -13.98 -9.51 -11.25
C ALA A 65 -15.19 -8.69 -10.74
N ASP A 66 -15.72 -9.04 -9.56
CA ASP A 66 -16.80 -8.30 -8.89
C ASP A 66 -16.28 -7.14 -8.00
N GLY A 67 -14.96 -6.90 -7.99
CA GLY A 67 -14.29 -5.91 -7.15
C GLY A 67 -14.02 -6.36 -5.72
N SER A 68 -14.38 -7.61 -5.36
CA SER A 68 -14.10 -8.12 -4.02
C SER A 68 -12.60 -8.34 -3.81
N LEU A 69 -12.13 -8.07 -2.59
CA LEU A 69 -10.71 -8.15 -2.24
C LEU A 69 -10.41 -9.43 -1.46
N THR A 70 -9.26 -10.03 -1.75
CA THR A 70 -8.67 -11.10 -0.92
C THR A 70 -7.25 -10.69 -0.55
N ASN A 71 -6.93 -10.60 0.74
CA ASN A 71 -5.55 -10.38 1.17
C ASN A 71 -4.70 -11.60 0.77
N VAL A 72 -3.61 -11.35 0.03
CA VAL A 72 -2.72 -12.39 -0.49
C VAL A 72 -1.29 -12.24 0.00
N SER A 73 -0.92 -11.08 0.56
CA SER A 73 0.41 -10.85 1.09
C SER A 73 0.43 -9.77 2.17
N THR A 74 1.51 -9.78 2.96
CA THR A 74 1.90 -8.68 3.83
C THR A 74 3.43 -8.56 3.76
N THR A 75 3.93 -7.45 3.25
CA THR A 75 5.37 -7.18 3.11
C THR A 75 5.80 -6.15 4.15
N GLY A 76 6.84 -6.44 4.93
CA GLY A 76 7.42 -5.47 5.86
C GLY A 76 8.45 -4.58 5.18
N PHE A 77 8.62 -3.36 5.70
CA PHE A 77 9.76 -2.51 5.36
C PHE A 77 11.02 -3.01 6.10
N ARG A 78 12.15 -3.09 5.41
CA ARG A 78 13.44 -3.55 5.96
C ARG A 78 13.96 -2.66 7.07
N SER A 79 13.64 -1.37 7.03
CA SER A 79 14.00 -0.43 8.11
C SER A 79 13.49 -0.93 9.47
N GLY A 80 12.32 -1.58 9.50
CA GLY A 80 11.66 -2.07 10.72
C GLY A 80 11.27 -0.98 11.71
N THR A 81 11.56 0.28 11.38
CA THR A 81 11.24 1.47 12.16
C THR A 81 10.01 2.13 11.56
N GLY A 82 9.09 2.61 12.41
CA GLY A 82 7.84 3.25 12.00
C GLY A 82 7.97 4.09 10.73
N ILE A 83 7.26 3.70 9.68
CA ILE A 83 7.18 4.47 8.44
C ILE A 83 6.28 5.68 8.67
N ARG A 84 6.52 6.77 7.94
CA ARG A 84 5.58 7.90 7.89
C ARG A 84 5.18 8.17 6.44
N PRO A 85 4.38 7.27 5.84
CA PRO A 85 4.04 7.33 4.44
C PRO A 85 2.98 8.37 4.20
N PHE A 86 3.26 9.25 3.25
CA PHE A 86 2.30 10.23 2.76
C PHE A 86 1.77 9.87 1.38
N ASP A 87 2.52 9.08 0.60
CA ASP A 87 2.14 8.72 -0.75
C ASP A 87 2.84 7.43 -1.20
N ALA A 88 2.19 6.69 -2.10
CA ALA A 88 2.77 5.57 -2.82
C ALA A 88 2.26 5.51 -4.26
N ARG A 89 3.14 5.23 -5.23
CA ARG A 89 2.77 5.08 -6.65
C ARG A 89 3.55 3.95 -7.29
N LEU A 90 2.86 3.26 -8.19
CA LEU A 90 3.53 2.39 -9.14
C LEU A 90 4.27 3.21 -10.20
N ASP A 91 5.39 2.69 -10.66
CA ASP A 91 6.05 3.19 -11.87
C ASP A 91 5.15 2.96 -13.11
N PRO A 92 5.41 3.62 -14.25
CA PRO A 92 4.57 3.48 -15.44
C PRO A 92 4.45 2.04 -15.97
N THR A 93 5.44 1.18 -15.69
CA THR A 93 5.40 -0.22 -16.09
C THR A 93 4.62 -1.10 -15.10
N GLY A 94 4.41 -0.63 -13.87
CA GLY A 94 3.80 -1.39 -12.78
C GLY A 94 4.74 -2.41 -12.15
N ALA A 95 6.03 -2.39 -12.50
CA ALA A 95 7.05 -3.30 -12.00
C ALA A 95 7.52 -2.93 -10.60
N ASP A 96 7.52 -1.65 -10.25
CA ASP A 96 8.00 -1.17 -8.95
C ASP A 96 6.98 -0.24 -8.28
N LEU A 97 6.75 -0.44 -6.98
CA LEU A 97 5.98 0.45 -6.11
C LEU A 97 6.96 1.31 -5.30
N TYR A 98 6.82 2.62 -5.41
CA TYR A 98 7.56 3.59 -4.60
C TYR A 98 6.69 4.11 -3.47
N VAL A 99 7.25 4.20 -2.27
CA VAL A 99 6.58 4.72 -1.07
C VAL A 99 7.41 5.85 -0.49
N VAL A 100 6.82 7.03 -0.31
CA VAL A 100 7.44 8.11 0.47
C VAL A 100 7.61 7.61 1.90
N ASP A 101 8.83 7.61 2.44
CA ASP A 101 9.07 7.41 3.86
C ASP A 101 9.62 8.69 4.49
N ALA A 102 8.70 9.51 5.02
CA ALA A 102 9.08 10.77 5.65
C ALA A 102 9.72 10.59 7.04
N ALA A 103 9.72 9.38 7.62
CA ALA A 103 10.50 9.12 8.83
C ALA A 103 12.01 9.06 8.49
N LEU A 104 12.36 8.59 7.29
CA LEU A 104 13.73 8.46 6.80
C LEU A 104 14.18 9.59 5.87
N ASN A 105 13.28 10.52 5.52
CA ASN A 105 13.50 11.49 4.43
C ASN A 105 13.96 10.78 3.14
N ALA A 106 13.27 9.69 2.81
CA ALA A 106 13.66 8.79 1.73
C ALA A 106 12.43 8.30 0.95
N VAL A 107 12.69 7.60 -0.15
CA VAL A 107 11.70 6.82 -0.89
C VAL A 107 12.11 5.35 -0.83
N SER A 108 11.24 4.50 -0.29
CA SER A 108 11.41 3.05 -0.36
C SER A 108 10.87 2.53 -1.69
N ALA A 109 11.53 1.52 -2.26
CA ALA A 109 11.12 0.93 -3.52
C ALA A 109 10.93 -0.58 -3.39
N PHE A 110 9.86 -1.09 -3.99
CA PHE A 110 9.47 -2.49 -3.91
C PHE A 110 9.19 -3.05 -5.30
N ALA A 111 9.88 -4.12 -5.67
CA ALA A 111 9.56 -4.89 -6.86
C ALA A 111 8.23 -5.62 -6.67
N VAL A 112 7.36 -5.50 -7.67
CA VAL A 112 6.02 -6.06 -7.71
C VAL A 112 6.05 -7.46 -8.33
N SER A 113 5.44 -8.43 -7.65
CA SER A 113 5.26 -9.79 -8.15
C SER A 113 3.83 -10.23 -7.89
N GLY A 114 2.91 -9.79 -8.76
CA GLY A 114 1.48 -9.91 -8.54
C GLY A 114 1.07 -9.12 -7.29
N GLY A 115 0.35 -9.76 -6.38
CA GLY A 115 -0.08 -9.13 -5.13
C GLY A 115 0.98 -9.13 -4.02
N ALA A 116 2.21 -9.55 -4.30
CA ALA A 116 3.32 -9.55 -3.34
C ALA A 116 4.38 -8.51 -3.74
N LEU A 117 5.12 -8.04 -2.74
CA LEU A 117 6.17 -7.04 -2.90
C LEU A 117 7.49 -7.54 -2.30
N ASN A 118 8.60 -7.19 -2.95
CA ASN A 118 9.95 -7.40 -2.42
C ASN A 118 10.72 -6.08 -2.40
N GLU A 119 11.18 -5.65 -1.24
CA GLU A 119 11.93 -4.40 -1.13
C GLU A 119 13.28 -4.49 -1.86
N ILE A 120 13.49 -3.56 -2.79
CA ILE A 120 14.64 -3.54 -3.70
C ILE A 120 15.93 -3.34 -2.92
N SER A 121 17.01 -3.99 -3.36
CA SER A 121 18.34 -3.78 -2.79
C SER A 121 18.80 -2.33 -2.96
N GLY A 122 19.31 -1.72 -1.90
CA GLY A 122 19.66 -0.29 -1.86
C GLY A 122 18.52 0.64 -1.43
N SER A 123 17.29 0.14 -1.27
CA SER A 123 16.21 0.87 -0.60
C SER A 123 16.53 1.08 0.90
N ALA A 124 16.17 2.21 1.50
CA ALA A 124 15.48 3.37 0.90
C ALA A 124 16.46 4.38 0.26
N PHE A 125 16.00 5.11 -0.76
CA PHE A 125 16.77 6.14 -1.46
C PHE A 125 16.60 7.49 -0.77
N SER A 126 17.69 8.03 -0.22
CA SER A 126 17.66 9.33 0.49
C SER A 126 17.29 10.48 -0.45
N LEU A 127 16.44 11.37 0.03
CA LEU A 127 16.10 12.60 -0.65
C LEU A 127 17.16 13.68 -0.40
N PRO A 128 17.21 14.74 -1.22
CA PRO A 128 18.07 15.89 -0.98
C PRO A 128 17.86 16.50 0.40
N VAL A 129 18.94 17.06 0.98
CA VAL A 129 18.90 17.72 2.29
C VAL A 129 17.85 18.85 2.28
N GLY A 130 16.99 18.84 3.29
CA GLY A 130 15.90 19.82 3.45
C GLY A 130 14.59 19.45 2.74
N ALA A 131 14.54 18.32 2.02
CA ALA A 131 13.29 17.83 1.44
C ALA A 131 12.28 17.42 2.52
N THR A 132 11.02 17.82 2.33
CA THR A 132 9.87 17.41 3.15
C THR A 132 8.83 16.77 2.23
N PRO A 133 9.03 15.50 1.82
CA PRO A 133 8.18 14.88 0.82
C PRO A 133 6.77 14.65 1.38
N PHE A 134 5.77 14.94 0.56
CA PHE A 134 4.36 14.62 0.85
C PHE A 134 3.73 13.82 -0.28
N GLY A 135 4.14 14.05 -1.53
CA GLY A 135 3.69 13.29 -2.68
C GLY A 135 4.88 12.82 -3.52
N LEU A 136 4.65 11.80 -4.33
CA LEU A 136 5.57 11.38 -5.38
C LEU A 136 4.81 11.14 -6.69
N VAL A 137 5.54 11.24 -7.80
CA VAL A 137 5.08 10.82 -9.13
C VAL A 137 6.22 10.00 -9.73
N ALA A 138 5.89 8.85 -10.30
CA ALA A 138 6.81 8.07 -11.11
C ALA A 138 6.49 8.33 -12.59
N ILE A 139 7.51 8.60 -13.39
CA ILE A 139 7.42 8.94 -14.82
C ILE A 139 8.25 8.03 -15.68
#